data_AF-A0A6G3SEH2-F1
#
_entry.id   AF-A0A6G3SEH2-F1
#
_cell.length_a   1.000
_cell.length_b   1.000
_cell.length_c   1.000
_cell.angle_alpha   90.00
_cell.angle_beta   90.00
_cell.angle_gamma   90.00
#
_symmetry.space_group_name_H-M   'P 1'
#
loop_
_entity.id
_entity.type
_entity.pdbx_description
1 polymer ?
#
loop_
_entity_poly.entity_id
_entity_poly.type
_entity_poly.pdbx_seq_one_letter_code
_entity_poly.pdbx_strand_id
1 'polypeptide(L)'
;MARWDPGAEERLKKAALELYRTHGYERVTVTQIAEHAGLTRRSFFRYFPDKREVLFAGSEQLAPAVSEAVLAVDADAAPLAAALEALAAIGTRLVAYADDADERRAVIDASPELQERERSKLAGVTTAVRDALRQRGADAGRADLDAQLAMVVFRGAFDRWVEGRGRQDFPECLREVTDLLRHTVAGGR
;
A
#
# COMPACT_ATOMS: atom_id res chain seq x y z
N MET A 1 23.00 -20.59 -15.39
CA MET A 1 21.62 -20.31 -14.91
C MET A 1 21.73 -19.86 -13.46
N ALA A 2 21.46 -18.59 -13.15
CA ALA A 2 21.61 -18.08 -11.79
C ALA A 2 20.58 -18.76 -10.88
N ARG A 3 21.07 -19.51 -9.89
CA ARG A 3 20.27 -20.11 -8.83
C ARG A 3 19.62 -18.97 -8.05
N TRP A 4 18.31 -18.79 -8.25
CA TRP A 4 17.51 -17.80 -7.54
C TRP A 4 17.62 -18.09 -6.05
N ASP A 5 18.03 -17.11 -5.27
CA ASP A 5 17.95 -17.18 -3.81
C ASP A 5 16.60 -16.58 -3.40
N PRO A 6 15.61 -17.41 -3.02
CA PRO A 6 14.25 -16.95 -2.73
C PRO A 6 14.20 -15.97 -1.55
N GLY A 7 15.25 -15.88 -0.72
CA GLY A 7 15.32 -14.92 0.38
C GLY A 7 16.03 -13.61 0.04
N ALA A 8 16.57 -13.43 -1.16
CA ALA A 8 17.40 -12.26 -1.49
C ALA A 8 16.62 -10.94 -1.46
N GLU A 9 15.39 -10.93 -1.98
CA GLU A 9 14.54 -9.75 -1.95
C GLU A 9 14.19 -9.34 -0.51
N GLU A 10 13.82 -10.31 0.33
CA GLU A 10 13.47 -10.07 1.73
C GLU A 10 14.68 -9.56 2.54
N ARG A 11 15.87 -10.12 2.29
CA ARG A 11 17.10 -9.60 2.91
C ARG A 11 17.40 -8.17 2.49
N LEU A 12 17.15 -7.80 1.22
CA LEU A 12 17.33 -6.43 0.75
C LEU A 12 16.33 -5.47 1.40
N LYS A 13 15.06 -5.87 1.53
CA LYS A 13 14.01 -5.08 2.21
C LYS A 13 14.39 -4.81 3.66
N LYS A 14 14.73 -5.86 4.40
CA LYS A 14 15.16 -5.77 5.80
C LYS A 14 16.40 -4.90 5.97
N ALA A 15 17.44 -5.13 5.16
CA ALA A 15 18.66 -4.35 5.19
C ALA A 15 18.42 -2.85 4.91
N ALA A 16 17.57 -2.55 3.93
CA ALA A 16 17.22 -1.17 3.60
C ALA A 16 16.52 -0.48 4.77
N LEU A 17 15.52 -1.13 5.37
CA LEU A 17 14.77 -0.56 6.48
C LEU A 17 15.65 -0.30 7.71
N GLU A 18 16.49 -1.26 8.08
CA GLU A 18 17.47 -1.13 9.17
C GLU A 18 18.42 0.06 8.95
N LEU A 19 18.98 0.17 7.75
CA LEU A 19 19.90 1.26 7.40
C LEU A 19 19.20 2.62 7.35
N TYR A 20 17.98 2.70 6.80
CA TYR A 20 17.23 3.95 6.74
C TYR A 20 16.85 4.46 8.13
N ARG A 21 16.48 3.56 9.04
CA ARG A 21 16.24 3.92 10.44
C ARG A 21 17.49 4.45 11.13
N THR A 22 18.63 3.80 10.89
CA THR A 22 19.87 4.09 11.63
C THR A 22 20.58 5.34 11.10
N HIS A 23 20.55 5.54 9.78
CA HIS A 23 21.35 6.57 9.12
C HIS A 23 20.54 7.64 8.40
N GLY A 24 19.22 7.45 8.28
CA GLY A 24 18.33 8.28 7.47
C GLY A 24 18.35 7.88 5.99
N TYR A 25 17.17 7.87 5.36
CA TYR A 25 16.99 7.49 3.95
C TYR A 25 17.95 8.21 2.99
N GLU A 26 18.17 9.51 3.18
CA GLU A 26 19.01 10.33 2.28
C GLU A 26 20.47 9.88 2.25
N ARG A 27 21.01 9.45 3.39
CA ARG A 27 22.44 9.11 3.53
C ARG A 27 22.79 7.69 3.10
N VAL A 28 21.78 6.83 2.93
CA VAL A 28 21.96 5.42 2.57
C VAL A 28 22.01 5.26 1.05
N THR A 29 22.93 4.43 0.59
CA THR A 29 23.15 4.09 -0.82
C THR A 29 22.73 2.66 -1.13
N VAL A 30 22.41 2.40 -2.40
CA VAL A 30 22.13 1.04 -2.92
C VAL A 30 23.27 0.06 -2.62
N THR A 31 24.53 0.52 -2.70
CA THR A 31 25.70 -0.31 -2.42
C THR A 31 25.69 -0.78 -0.96
N GLN A 32 25.47 0.13 -0.01
CA GLN A 32 25.43 -0.21 1.42
C GLN A 32 24.30 -1.19 1.73
N ILE A 33 23.12 -1.02 1.14
CA ILE A 33 21.99 -1.94 1.30
C ILE A 33 22.36 -3.34 0.79
N ALA A 34 22.94 -3.41 -0.41
CA ALA A 34 23.33 -4.68 -1.00
C ALA A 34 24.38 -5.39 -0.13
N GLU A 35 25.43 -4.68 0.28
CA GLU A 35 26.50 -5.22 1.13
C GLU A 35 25.97 -5.70 2.48
N HIS A 36 25.10 -4.92 3.13
CA HIS A 36 24.44 -5.30 4.39
C HIS A 36 23.55 -6.55 4.23
N ALA A 37 22.93 -6.74 3.07
CA ALA A 37 22.16 -7.93 2.74
C ALA A 37 23.02 -9.14 2.27
N GLY A 38 24.35 -9.01 2.23
CA GLY A 38 25.27 -10.03 1.73
C GLY A 38 25.22 -10.23 0.21
N LEU A 39 24.86 -9.18 -0.53
CA LEU A 39 24.66 -9.17 -1.98
C LEU A 39 25.52 -8.10 -2.67
N THR A 40 25.62 -8.18 -3.99
CA THR A 40 26.31 -7.16 -4.79
C THR A 40 25.34 -6.06 -5.23
N ARG A 41 25.87 -4.86 -5.52
CA ARG A 41 25.11 -3.79 -6.17
C ARG A 41 24.41 -4.24 -7.46
N ARG A 42 25.04 -5.12 -8.25
CA ARG A 42 24.43 -5.71 -9.44
C ARG A 42 23.24 -6.60 -9.10
N SER A 43 23.31 -7.35 -8.00
CA SER A 43 22.20 -8.18 -7.52
C SER A 43 21.02 -7.31 -7.09
N PHE A 44 21.26 -6.21 -6.39
CA PHE A 44 20.21 -5.26 -5.99
C PHE A 44 19.38 -4.80 -7.19
N PHE A 45 20.04 -4.34 -8.26
CA PHE A 45 19.35 -3.81 -9.45
C PHE A 45 18.55 -4.86 -10.25
N ARG A 46 18.68 -6.15 -9.91
CA ARG A 46 17.79 -7.18 -10.46
C ARG A 46 16.41 -7.18 -9.80
N TYR A 47 16.31 -6.68 -8.57
CA TYR A 47 15.07 -6.62 -7.78
C TYR A 47 14.48 -5.21 -7.80
N PHE A 48 15.30 -4.18 -7.60
CA PHE A 48 14.82 -2.82 -7.42
C PHE A 48 15.56 -1.84 -8.34
N PRO A 49 14.85 -0.95 -9.05
CA PRO A 49 15.49 0.02 -9.94
C PRO A 49 16.25 1.10 -9.16
N ASP A 50 15.82 1.42 -7.94
CA ASP A 50 16.45 2.40 -7.06
C ASP A 50 16.23 2.04 -5.58
N LYS A 51 16.82 2.82 -4.68
CA LYS A 51 16.72 2.60 -3.22
C LYS A 51 15.30 2.83 -2.68
N ARG A 52 14.54 3.72 -3.30
CA ARG A 52 13.19 4.08 -2.86
C ARG A 52 12.22 2.93 -3.10
N GLU A 53 12.30 2.26 -4.24
CA GLU A 53 11.38 1.16 -4.58
C GLU A 53 11.49 -0.03 -3.62
N VAL A 54 12.58 -0.16 -2.85
CA VAL A 54 12.72 -1.23 -1.84
C VAL A 54 11.60 -1.14 -0.79
N LEU A 55 11.21 0.07 -0.39
CA LEU A 55 10.11 0.30 0.56
C LEU A 55 8.73 0.06 -0.06
N PHE A 56 8.65 -0.13 -1.37
CA PHE A 56 7.40 -0.35 -2.10
C PHE A 56 7.41 -1.68 -2.85
N ALA A 57 8.27 -2.63 -2.46
CA ALA A 57 8.32 -3.97 -3.01
C ALA A 57 6.93 -4.62 -2.98
N GLY A 58 6.51 -5.21 -4.11
CA GLY A 58 5.19 -5.85 -4.26
C GLY A 58 4.03 -4.88 -4.49
N SER A 59 4.24 -3.55 -4.38
CA SER A 59 3.17 -2.56 -4.59
C SER A 59 2.65 -2.50 -6.03
N GLU A 60 3.46 -2.93 -7.00
CA GLU A 60 3.10 -3.00 -8.41
C GLU A 60 1.95 -3.97 -8.67
N GLN A 61 1.77 -4.98 -7.82
CA GLN A 61 0.67 -5.94 -7.92
C GLN A 61 -0.63 -5.43 -7.31
N LEU A 62 -0.59 -4.32 -6.53
CA LEU A 62 -1.76 -3.84 -5.81
C LEU A 62 -2.84 -3.30 -6.75
N ALA A 63 -2.47 -2.49 -7.74
CA ALA A 63 -3.46 -1.91 -8.65
C ALA A 63 -4.18 -3.01 -9.48
N PRO A 64 -3.48 -3.98 -10.10
CA PRO A 64 -4.14 -5.12 -10.74
C PRO A 64 -4.99 -5.95 -9.77
N ALA A 65 -4.45 -6.30 -8.60
CA ALA A 65 -5.15 -7.15 -7.63
C ALA A 65 -6.41 -6.47 -7.05
N VAL A 66 -6.37 -5.15 -6.82
CA VAL A 66 -7.55 -4.38 -6.40
C VAL A 66 -8.58 -4.31 -7.52
N SER A 67 -8.15 -4.10 -8.77
CA SER A 67 -9.07 -4.12 -9.92
C SER A 67 -9.81 -5.45 -10.02
N GLU A 68 -9.07 -6.56 -9.99
CA GLU A 68 -9.64 -7.92 -10.01
C GLU A 68 -10.58 -8.16 -8.83
N ALA A 69 -10.20 -7.73 -7.63
CA ALA A 69 -11.03 -7.86 -6.45
C ALA A 69 -12.34 -7.07 -6.57
N VAL A 70 -12.31 -5.83 -7.09
CA VAL A 70 -13.51 -5.03 -7.33
C VAL A 70 -14.44 -5.71 -8.33
N LEU A 71 -13.89 -6.25 -9.42
CA LEU A 71 -14.67 -6.95 -10.46
C LEU A 71 -15.26 -8.27 -9.98
N ALA A 72 -14.67 -8.90 -8.96
CA ALA A 72 -15.13 -10.15 -8.38
C ALA A 72 -16.23 -9.98 -7.31
N VAL A 73 -16.48 -8.76 -6.82
CA VAL A 73 -17.60 -8.48 -5.90
C VAL A 73 -18.93 -8.70 -6.62
N ASP A 74 -19.93 -9.16 -5.85
CA ASP A 74 -21.33 -9.29 -6.29
C ASP A 74 -21.78 -8.12 -7.18
N ALA A 75 -22.41 -8.43 -8.32
CA ALA A 75 -22.76 -7.43 -9.33
C ALA A 75 -23.78 -6.40 -8.82
N ASP A 76 -24.63 -6.76 -7.86
CA ASP A 76 -25.66 -5.89 -7.30
C ASP A 76 -25.12 -4.99 -6.18
N ALA A 77 -23.87 -5.18 -5.75
CA ALA A 77 -23.24 -4.34 -4.74
C ALA A 77 -23.02 -2.91 -5.26
N ALA A 78 -23.46 -1.93 -4.46
CA ALA A 78 -23.24 -0.51 -4.73
C ALA A 78 -21.75 -0.21 -5.00
N PRO A 79 -21.39 0.73 -5.90
CA PRO A 79 -20.00 0.88 -6.35
C PRO A 79 -19.01 1.16 -5.21
N LEU A 80 -19.33 2.09 -4.30
CA LEU A 80 -18.51 2.33 -3.10
C LEU A 80 -18.36 1.08 -2.21
N ALA A 81 -19.42 0.30 -2.03
CA ALA A 81 -19.37 -0.92 -1.20
C ALA A 81 -18.42 -1.95 -1.81
N ALA A 82 -18.50 -2.17 -3.12
CA ALA A 82 -17.60 -3.07 -3.83
C ALA A 82 -16.13 -2.62 -3.76
N ALA A 83 -15.88 -1.31 -3.87
CA ALA A 83 -14.53 -0.77 -3.69
C ALA A 83 -13.99 -1.00 -2.26
N LEU A 84 -14.81 -0.74 -1.24
CA LEU A 84 -14.41 -0.93 0.16
C LEU A 84 -14.19 -2.41 0.50
N GLU A 85 -15.01 -3.32 -0.01
CA GLU A 85 -14.86 -4.76 0.18
C GLU A 85 -13.56 -5.28 -0.45
N ALA A 86 -13.29 -4.88 -1.70
CA ALA A 86 -12.05 -5.23 -2.39
C ALA A 86 -10.82 -4.69 -1.64
N LEU A 87 -10.86 -3.45 -1.18
CA LEU A 87 -9.78 -2.83 -0.42
C LEU A 87 -9.59 -3.47 0.96
N ALA A 88 -10.65 -3.94 1.62
CA ALA A 88 -10.55 -4.69 2.87
C ALA A 88 -9.84 -6.03 2.66
N ALA A 89 -10.18 -6.76 1.59
CA ALA A 89 -9.53 -8.03 1.25
C ALA A 89 -8.05 -7.85 0.92
N ILE A 90 -7.71 -6.83 0.13
CA ILE A 90 -6.31 -6.54 -0.23
C ILE A 90 -5.53 -6.01 0.98
N GLY A 91 -6.12 -5.12 1.76
CA GLY A 91 -5.50 -4.59 2.97
C GLY A 91 -5.19 -5.66 3.99
N THR A 92 -6.08 -6.65 4.18
CA THR A 92 -5.83 -7.81 5.05
C THR A 92 -4.60 -8.61 4.61
N ARG A 93 -4.42 -8.80 3.30
CA ARG A 93 -3.23 -9.48 2.75
C ARG A 93 -1.98 -8.63 2.96
N LEU A 94 -2.07 -7.31 2.71
CA LEU A 94 -0.95 -6.38 2.90
C LEU A 94 -0.44 -6.38 4.34
N VAL A 95 -1.34 -6.25 5.31
CA VAL A 95 -0.95 -6.17 6.73
C VAL A 95 -0.39 -7.48 7.28
N ALA A 96 -0.79 -8.63 6.71
CA ALA A 96 -0.28 -9.94 7.10
C ALA A 96 1.22 -10.13 6.78
N TYR A 97 1.79 -9.32 5.90
CA TYR A 97 3.21 -9.34 5.54
C TYR A 97 3.97 -8.09 6.04
N ALA A 98 3.37 -7.32 6.94
CA ALA A 98 3.85 -6.00 7.33
C ALA A 98 4.40 -5.99 8.77
N ASP A 99 5.26 -6.97 9.11
CA ASP A 99 5.89 -7.09 10.42
C ASP A 99 6.62 -5.79 10.85
N ASP A 100 7.16 -5.02 9.90
CA ASP A 100 7.86 -3.75 10.13
C ASP A 100 7.07 -2.52 9.64
N ALA A 101 5.74 -2.56 9.66
CA ALA A 101 4.90 -1.51 9.09
C ALA A 101 5.09 -0.13 9.72
N ASP A 102 5.26 -0.08 11.05
CA ASP A 102 5.46 1.15 11.82
C ASP A 102 6.83 1.76 11.52
N GLU A 103 7.87 0.94 11.45
CA GLU A 103 9.21 1.37 11.07
C GLU A 103 9.23 1.89 9.62
N ARG A 104 8.59 1.17 8.70
CA ARG A 104 8.44 1.58 7.31
C ARG A 104 7.69 2.91 7.19
N ARG A 105 6.59 3.07 7.93
CA ARG A 105 5.80 4.32 7.97
C ARG A 105 6.66 5.48 8.46
N ALA A 106 7.39 5.30 9.56
CA ALA A 106 8.27 6.34 10.11
C ALA A 106 9.35 6.79 9.10
N VAL A 107 9.93 5.87 8.33
CA VAL A 107 10.91 6.21 7.29
C VAL A 107 10.27 7.02 6.16
N ILE A 108 9.07 6.63 5.71
CA ILE A 108 8.34 7.35 4.65
C ILE A 108 7.97 8.76 5.11
N ASP A 109 7.45 8.90 6.33
CA ASP A 109 7.00 10.18 6.86
C ASP A 109 8.15 11.17 7.05
N ALA A 110 9.38 10.67 7.27
CA ALA A 110 10.58 11.48 7.42
C ALA A 110 11.19 11.99 6.10
N SER A 111 10.70 11.56 4.92
CA SER A 111 11.26 11.97 3.61
C SER A 111 10.17 12.42 2.63
N PRO A 112 10.18 13.70 2.20
CA PRO A 112 9.23 14.21 1.19
C PRO A 112 9.25 13.40 -0.12
N GLU A 113 10.43 12.93 -0.56
CA GLU A 113 10.57 12.10 -1.77
C GLU A 113 9.80 10.78 -1.64
N LEU A 114 9.88 10.14 -0.47
CA LEU A 114 9.16 8.90 -0.20
C LEU A 114 7.64 9.13 -0.12
N GLN A 115 7.21 10.23 0.50
CA GLN A 115 5.79 10.59 0.55
C GLN A 115 5.20 10.86 -0.84
N GLU A 116 5.92 11.59 -1.70
CA GLU A 116 5.50 11.84 -3.09
C GLU A 116 5.36 10.53 -3.88
N ARG A 117 6.30 9.61 -3.66
CA ARG A 117 6.25 8.30 -4.30
C ARG A 117 5.08 7.46 -3.82
N GLU A 118 4.82 7.44 -2.51
CA GLU A 118 3.67 6.73 -1.95
C GLU A 118 2.36 7.29 -2.51
N ARG A 119 2.20 8.63 -2.54
CA ARG A 119 1.04 9.27 -3.16
C ARG A 119 0.86 8.87 -4.62
N SER A 120 1.95 8.82 -5.39
CA SER A 120 1.91 8.39 -6.79
C SER A 120 1.47 6.92 -6.95
N LYS A 121 1.94 6.02 -6.08
CA LYS A 121 1.51 4.61 -6.08
C LYS A 121 0.03 4.49 -5.73
N LEU A 122 -0.42 5.19 -4.69
CA LEU A 122 -1.83 5.19 -4.27
C LEU A 122 -2.74 5.77 -5.35
N ALA A 123 -2.32 6.80 -6.09
CA ALA A 123 -3.07 7.33 -7.23
C ALA A 123 -3.26 6.29 -8.35
N GLY A 124 -2.27 5.41 -8.55
CA GLY A 124 -2.39 4.26 -9.45
C GLY A 124 -3.46 3.26 -9.00
N VAL A 125 -3.53 2.97 -7.69
CA VAL A 125 -4.59 2.12 -7.12
C VAL A 125 -5.96 2.79 -7.25
N THR A 126 -6.08 4.08 -6.95
CA THR A 126 -7.34 4.82 -7.14
C THR A 126 -7.82 4.77 -8.58
N THR A 127 -6.89 4.90 -9.54
CA THR A 127 -7.19 4.77 -10.97
C THR A 127 -7.74 3.37 -11.30
N ALA A 128 -7.11 2.32 -10.79
CA ALA A 128 -7.55 0.95 -11.00
C ALA A 128 -8.96 0.69 -10.40
N VAL A 129 -9.23 1.18 -9.19
CA VAL A 129 -10.57 1.09 -8.58
C VAL A 129 -11.60 1.79 -9.46
N ARG A 130 -11.34 3.04 -9.87
CA ARG A 130 -12.26 3.80 -10.72
C ARG A 130 -12.57 3.06 -12.02
N ASP A 131 -11.55 2.53 -12.69
CA ASP A 131 -11.71 1.88 -13.99
C ASP A 131 -12.47 0.54 -13.83
N ALA A 132 -12.23 -0.20 -12.74
CA ALA A 132 -13.01 -1.39 -12.39
C ALA A 132 -14.49 -1.05 -12.08
N LEU A 133 -14.76 0.04 -11.36
CA LEU A 133 -16.14 0.49 -11.10
C LEU A 133 -16.87 0.88 -12.38
N ARG A 134 -16.19 1.52 -13.33
CA ARG A 134 -16.74 1.82 -14.66
C ARG A 134 -17.06 0.54 -15.43
N GLN A 135 -16.20 -0.47 -15.35
CA GLN A 135 -16.44 -1.76 -15.97
C GLN A 135 -17.64 -2.50 -15.34
N ARG A 136 -17.93 -2.26 -14.05
CA ARG A 136 -19.17 -2.71 -13.37
C ARG A 136 -20.41 -1.89 -13.75
N GLY A 137 -20.28 -0.89 -14.62
CA GLY A 137 -21.40 -0.08 -15.13
C GLY A 137 -21.69 1.19 -14.34
N ALA A 138 -20.84 1.59 -13.38
CA ALA A 138 -20.98 2.87 -12.71
C ALA A 138 -20.73 4.04 -13.69
N ASP A 139 -21.52 5.11 -13.58
CA ASP A 139 -21.29 6.32 -14.37
C ASP A 139 -19.94 6.98 -14.01
N ALA A 140 -19.41 7.77 -14.94
CA ALA A 140 -18.06 8.31 -14.83
C ALA A 140 -17.85 9.20 -13.58
N GLY A 141 -18.85 9.97 -13.18
CA GLY A 141 -18.77 10.85 -12.00
C GLY A 141 -18.84 10.04 -10.71
N ARG A 142 -19.74 9.05 -10.67
CA ARG A 142 -19.87 8.16 -9.51
C ARG A 142 -18.66 7.28 -9.30
N ALA A 143 -18.10 6.70 -10.37
CA ALA A 143 -16.90 5.89 -10.29
C ALA A 143 -15.69 6.68 -9.78
N ASP A 144 -15.54 7.94 -10.21
CA ASP A 144 -14.44 8.80 -9.74
C ASP A 144 -14.61 9.15 -8.25
N LEU A 145 -15.80 9.62 -7.85
CA LEU A 145 -16.08 9.96 -6.45
C LEU A 145 -15.93 8.75 -5.52
N ASP A 146 -16.51 7.61 -5.88
CA ASP A 146 -16.49 6.41 -5.04
C ASP A 146 -15.07 5.84 -4.91
N ALA A 147 -14.26 5.88 -5.97
CA ALA A 147 -12.85 5.47 -5.90
C ALA A 147 -12.04 6.38 -4.96
N GLN A 148 -12.27 7.70 -5.02
CA GLN A 148 -11.60 8.66 -4.14
C GLN A 148 -12.01 8.47 -2.68
N LEU A 149 -13.32 8.31 -2.42
CA LEU A 149 -13.84 8.04 -1.07
C LEU A 149 -13.30 6.72 -0.52
N ALA A 150 -13.30 5.66 -1.31
CA ALA A 150 -12.75 4.37 -0.90
C ALA A 150 -11.26 4.48 -0.54
N MET A 151 -10.48 5.26 -1.30
CA MET A 151 -9.06 5.48 -1.01
C MET A 151 -8.84 6.32 0.26
N VAL A 152 -9.71 7.30 0.54
CA VAL A 152 -9.68 8.06 1.82
C VAL A 152 -9.91 7.11 2.99
N VAL A 153 -10.92 6.25 2.89
CA VAL A 153 -11.23 5.26 3.93
C VAL A 153 -10.07 4.28 4.11
N PHE A 154 -9.53 3.73 3.03
CA PHE A 154 -8.40 2.79 3.07
C PHE A 154 -7.18 3.37 3.76
N ARG A 155 -6.79 4.61 3.42
CA ARG A 155 -5.65 5.28 4.07
C ARG A 155 -5.90 5.50 5.55
N GLY A 156 -7.06 6.02 5.93
CA GLY A 156 -7.41 6.20 7.35
C GLY A 156 -7.41 4.89 8.13
N ALA A 157 -7.88 3.79 7.52
CA ALA A 157 -7.83 2.46 8.11
C ALA A 157 -6.40 1.96 8.30
N PHE A 158 -5.53 2.18 7.30
CA PHE A 158 -4.13 1.79 7.36
C PHE A 158 -3.38 2.56 8.45
N ASP A 159 -3.59 3.87 8.55
CA ASP A 159 -2.96 4.71 9.57
C ASP A 159 -3.38 4.25 10.98
N ARG A 160 -4.68 4.00 11.20
CA ARG A 160 -5.18 3.44 12.48
C ARG A 160 -4.59 2.07 12.78
N TRP A 161 -4.45 1.21 11.78
CA TRP A 161 -3.85 -0.11 11.96
C TRP A 161 -2.36 -0.02 12.36
N VAL A 162 -1.60 0.90 11.74
CA VAL A 162 -0.20 1.18 12.11
C VAL A 162 -0.10 1.75 13.53
N GLU A 163 -0.92 2.75 13.87
CA GLU A 163 -0.96 3.34 15.23
C GLU A 163 -1.36 2.33 16.30
N GLY A 164 -2.30 1.44 15.96
CA GLY A 164 -2.73 0.31 16.77
C GLY A 164 -1.67 -0.77 16.94
N ARG A 165 -0.52 -0.67 16.25
CA ARG A 165 0.54 -1.68 16.16
C ARG A 165 0.01 -3.07 15.81
N GLY A 166 -0.95 -3.12 14.88
CA GLY A 166 -1.58 -4.37 14.44
C GLY A 166 -2.39 -5.12 15.50
N ARG A 167 -2.67 -4.52 16.67
CA ARG A 167 -3.55 -5.12 17.68
C ARG A 167 -5.01 -5.22 17.24
N GLN A 168 -5.38 -4.37 16.29
CA GLN A 168 -6.70 -4.33 15.66
C GLN A 168 -6.58 -4.94 14.27
N ASP A 169 -7.61 -5.67 13.84
CA ASP A 169 -7.62 -6.20 12.49
C ASP A 169 -7.88 -5.07 11.47
N PHE A 170 -7.32 -5.22 10.27
CA PHE A 170 -7.47 -4.19 9.23
C PHE A 170 -8.94 -3.97 8.80
N PRO A 171 -9.78 -5.02 8.64
CA PRO A 171 -11.20 -4.83 8.33
C PRO A 171 -11.98 -4.01 9.38
N GLU A 172 -11.63 -4.10 10.66
CA GLU A 172 -12.22 -3.31 11.73
C GLU A 172 -11.80 -1.85 11.65
N CYS A 173 -10.51 -1.57 11.41
CA CYS A 173 -10.05 -0.20 11.13
C CYS A 173 -10.82 0.40 9.95
N LEU A 174 -11.04 -0.38 8.88
CA LEU A 174 -11.75 0.06 7.68
C LEU A 174 -13.23 0.34 7.95
N ARG A 175 -13.88 -0.49 8.76
CA ARG A 175 -15.26 -0.29 9.21
C ARG A 175 -15.40 1.00 10.02
N GLU A 176 -14.52 1.21 11.00
CA GLU A 176 -14.55 2.42 11.83
C GLU A 176 -14.39 3.71 11.01
N VAL A 177 -13.45 3.73 10.06
CA VAL A 177 -13.26 4.90 9.19
C VAL A 177 -14.45 5.10 8.25
N THR A 178 -15.07 4.02 7.78
CA THR A 178 -16.30 4.09 6.98
C THR A 178 -17.45 4.69 7.78
N ASP A 179 -17.61 4.28 9.04
CA ASP A 179 -18.63 4.84 9.93
C ASP A 179 -18.35 6.32 10.22
N LEU A 180 -17.10 6.71 10.47
CA LEU A 180 -16.72 8.11 10.65
C LEU A 180 -17.03 8.97 9.42
N LEU A 181 -16.75 8.46 8.22
CA LEU A 181 -17.09 9.13 6.96
C LEU A 181 -18.61 9.33 6.86
N ARG A 182 -19.41 8.30 7.17
CA ARG A 182 -20.87 8.38 7.15
C ARG A 182 -21.41 9.45 8.10
N HIS A 183 -20.89 9.51 9.33
CA HIS A 183 -21.30 10.52 10.31
C HIS A 183 -20.93 11.94 9.87
N THR A 184 -19.73 12.12 9.30
CA THR A 184 -19.28 13.42 8.78
C THR A 184 -20.17 13.93 7.64
N VAL A 185 -20.50 13.06 6.67
CA VAL A 185 -21.32 13.43 5.51
C VAL A 185 -22.79 13.65 5.90
N ALA A 186 -23.32 12.92 6.88
CA ALA A 186 -24.68 13.10 7.37
C ALA A 186 -24.88 14.37 8.23
N GLY A 187 -23.82 15.16 8.46
CA GLY A 187 -23.88 16.39 9.24
C GLY A 187 -23.86 16.14 10.76
N GLY A 188 -22.91 15.32 11.22
CA GLY A 188 -22.69 15.09 12.65
C GLY A 188 -22.56 16.39 13.45
N ARG A 189 -23.49 16.58 14.40
CA ARG A 189 -23.34 17.48 15.55
C ARG A 189 -22.32 16.91 16.53
#